data_AF-A0A930KUA3-F1
#
_entry.id   AF-A0A930KUA3-F1
#
_cell.length_a   1.000
_cell.length_b   1.000
_cell.length_c   1.000
_cell.angle_alpha   90.00
_cell.angle_beta   90.00
_cell.angle_gamma   90.00
#
_symmetry.space_group_name_H-M   'P 1'
#
loop_
_entity.id
_entity.type
_entity.pdbx_description
1 polymer ?
#
loop_
_entity_poly.entity_id
_entity_poly.type
_entity_poly.pdbx_seq_one_letter_code
_entity_poly.pdbx_strand_id
1 'polypeptide(L)' 'VDRWGISWQVVPHNIAELMADKAAREKILLMGKIDLSQL' A
#
# COMPACT_ATOMS: atom_id res chain seq x y z
N VAL A 1 5.03 11.53 4.85
CA VAL A 1 5.76 12.76 4.52
C VAL A 1 7.02 12.79 5.36
N ASP A 2 8.18 13.04 4.76
CA ASP A 2 9.44 13.15 5.52
C ASP A 2 9.59 14.50 6.23
N ARG A 3 10.74 14.72 6.87
CA ARG A 3 11.04 15.97 7.59
C ARG A 3 11.15 17.21 6.69
N TRP A 4 11.19 17.04 5.37
CA TRP A 4 11.30 18.12 4.36
C TRP A 4 9.99 18.35 3.63
N GLY A 5 8.89 17.69 4.02
CA GLY A 5 7.61 17.84 3.35
C GLY A 5 7.44 16.98 2.09
N ILE A 6 8.38 16.08 1.80
CA ILE A 6 8.31 15.21 0.62
C ILE A 6 7.41 14.01 0.92
N SER A 7 6.48 13.75 0.01
CA SER A 7 5.62 12.56 0.07
C SER A 7 6.32 11.37 -0.57
N TRP A 8 6.34 10.25 0.14
CA TRP A 8 6.90 8.98 -0.31
C TRP A 8 6.03 7.85 0.24
N GLN A 9 6.00 6.73 -0.49
CA GLN A 9 5.26 5.53 -0.11
C GLN A 9 6.25 4.37 0.05
N VAL A 10 6.08 3.62 1.13
CA VAL A 10 6.73 2.32 1.31
C VAL A 10 5.75 1.27 0.82
N VAL A 11 6.11 0.59 -0.26
CA VAL A 11 5.27 -0.42 -0.91
C VAL A 11 5.98 -1.78 -0.95
N PRO A 12 5.24 -2.90 -0.86
CA PRO A 12 5.81 -4.23 -1.02
C PRO A 12 6.29 -4.45 -2.45
N HIS A 13 7.25 -5.35 -2.63
CA HIS A 13 7.84 -5.64 -3.95
C HIS A 13 6.78 -6.09 -4.98
N ASN A 14 5.76 -6.83 -4.55
CA ASN A 14 4.68 -7.35 -5.39
C ASN A 14 3.44 -6.43 -5.45
N ILE A 15 3.57 -5.13 -5.15
CA ILE A 15 2.43 -4.20 -5.10
C ILE A 15 1.62 -4.17 -6.41
N ALA A 16 2.26 -4.36 -7.56
CA ALA A 16 1.57 -4.38 -8.85
C ALA A 16 0.55 -5.52 -8.95
N GLU A 17 0.90 -6.72 -8.47
CA GLU A 17 0.01 -7.88 -8.44
C GLU A 17 -1.16 -7.66 -7.47
N LEU A 18 -0.86 -7.10 -6.29
CA LEU A 18 -1.87 -6.79 -5.28
C LEU A 18 -2.86 -5.71 -5.74
N MET A 19 -2.42 -4.76 -6.56
CA MET A 19 -3.29 -3.73 -7.15
C MET A 19 -4.09 -4.21 -8.37
N ALA A 20 -3.63 -5.29 -9.02
CA ALA A 20 -4.36 -5.94 -10.10
C ALA A 20 -5.52 -6.79 -9.56
N ASP A 21 -5.37 -7.40 -8.38
CA ASP A 21 -6.45 -8.09 -7.69
C ASP A 21 -7.45 -7.11 -7.06
N LYS A 22 -8.74 -7.32 -7.30
CA LYS A 22 -9.79 -6.41 -6.82
C LYS A 22 -9.94 -6.44 -5.30
N ALA A 23 -9.92 -7.62 -4.69
CA ALA A 23 -10.16 -7.78 -3.26
C ALA A 23 -8.99 -7.24 -2.43
N ALA A 24 -7.76 -7.56 -2.83
CA ALA A 24 -6.55 -7.04 -2.22
C ALA A 24 -6.45 -5.52 -2.37
N ARG A 25 -6.75 -4.98 -3.56
CA ARG A 25 -6.77 -3.52 -3.78
C ARG A 25 -7.76 -2.81 -2.87
N GLU A 26 -8.98 -3.33 -2.74
CA GLU A 26 -10.00 -2.73 -1.86
C GLU A 26 -9.53 -2.67 -0.41
N LYS A 27 -8.91 -3.74 0.10
CA LYS A 27 -8.32 -3.76 1.45
C LYS A 27 -7.20 -2.72 1.60
N ILE A 28 -6.27 -2.65 0.65
CA ILE A 28 -5.12 -1.74 0.71
C ILE A 28 -5.54 -0.27 0.67
N LEU A 29 -6.55 0.08 -0.15
CA LEU A 29 -7.04 1.46 -0.25
C LEU A 29 -7.68 1.98 1.04
N LEU A 30 -8.13 1.07 1.92
CA LEU A 30 -8.68 1.41 3.24
C LEU A 30 -7.59 1.54 4.32
N MET A 31 -6.33 1.20 4.01
CA MET A 31 -5.23 1.21 4.96
C MET A 31 -4.46 2.53 4.93
N GLY A 32 -4.14 3.05 6.12
CA GLY A 32 -3.15 4.14 6.25
C GLY A 32 -1.71 3.67 6.09
N LYS A 33 -1.41 2.46 6.57
CA LYS A 33 -0.13 1.76 6.40
C LYS A 33 -0.41 0.38 5.84
N ILE A 34 0.30 -0.01 4.78
CA ILE A 34 0.17 -1.35 4.20
C ILE A 34 0.68 -2.39 5.19
N ASP A 35 -0.20 -3.29 5.61
CA ASP A 35 0.10 -4.45 6.43
C ASP A 35 -0.28 -5.71 5.65
N LEU A 36 0.73 -6.46 5.20
CA LEU A 36 0.54 -7.66 4.39
C LEU A 36 -0.12 -8.80 5.17
N SER A 37 -0.11 -8.78 6.51
CA SER A 37 -0.74 -9.83 7.32
C SER A 37 -2.27 -9.75 7.32
N GLN A 38 -2.84 -8.62 6.84
CA GLN A 38 -4.28 -8.36 6.80
C GLN A 38 -4.90 -8.58 5.40
N LEU A 39 -4.07 -8.92 4.42
CA LEU A 39 -4.46 -9.16 3.03
C LEU A 39 -5.16 -10.51 2.83
#